data_AF-A0A1F6HS09-F1
#
_entry.id   AF-A0A1F6HS09-F1
#
_cell.length_a   1.000
_cell.length_b   1.000
_cell.length_c   1.000
_cell.angle_alpha   90.00
_cell.angle_beta   90.00
_cell.angle_gamma   90.00
#
_symmetry.space_group_name_H-M   'P 1'
#
loop_
_entity.id
_entity.type
_entity.pdbx_description
1 polymer ?
#
loop_
_entity_poly.entity_id
_entity_poly.type
_entity_poly.pdbx_seq_one_letter_code
_entity_poly.pdbx_strand_id
1 'polypeptide(L)' 'MKNIDEMMYELPIVGIVMRRNYAYFKQNTAIANLMHITFGLGIGLLLANRDLLGLGLIFIFISLSGHIYAFVKGGK' A
#
# COMPACT_ATOMS: atom_id res chain seq x y z
N MET A 1 14.63 9.75 21.07
CA MET A 1 13.37 10.01 20.31
C MET A 1 13.04 8.75 19.53
N LYS A 2 11.80 8.28 19.57
CA LYS A 2 11.37 7.16 18.72
C LYS A 2 11.23 7.64 17.28
N ASN A 3 11.53 6.80 16.31
CA ASN A 3 11.26 7.11 14.90
C ASN A 3 9.77 6.90 14.58
N ILE A 4 9.31 7.41 13.43
CA ILE A 4 7.90 7.32 13.03
C ILE A 4 7.44 5.86 12.91
N ASP A 5 8.27 4.97 12.41
CA ASP A 5 7.93 3.56 12.24
C ASP A 5 7.69 2.86 13.59
N GLU A 6 8.54 3.15 14.58
CA GLU A 6 8.41 2.69 15.97
C GLU A 6 7.11 3.18 16.59
N MET A 7 6.76 4.46 16.36
CA MET A 7 5.48 5.02 16.83
C MET A 7 4.29 4.32 16.17
N MET A 8 4.37 4.04 14.87
CA MET A 8 3.30 3.39 14.12
C MET A 8 3.12 1.91 14.50
N TYR A 9 4.22 1.22 14.87
CA TYR A 9 4.17 -0.15 15.37
C TYR A 9 3.59 -0.30 16.78
N GLU A 10 3.57 0.76 17.59
CA GLU A 10 2.96 0.74 18.93
C GLU A 10 1.44 0.92 18.90
N LEU A 11 0.90 1.44 17.80
CA LEU A 11 -0.54 1.55 17.60
C LEU A 11 -1.16 0.17 17.40
N PRO A 12 -2.37 -0.10 17.94
CA PRO A 12 -2.96 -1.43 17.93
C PRO A 12 -3.22 -1.94 16.51
N ILE A 13 -4.28 -1.46 15.84
CA ILE A 13 -4.66 -1.94 14.50
C ILE A 13 -3.58 -1.56 13.47
N VAL A 14 -3.09 -0.32 13.53
CA VAL A 14 -2.10 0.21 12.58
C VAL A 14 -0.79 -0.56 12.67
N GLY A 15 -0.29 -0.84 13.88
CA GLY A 15 0.96 -1.58 14.05
C GLY A 15 0.87 -3.03 13.59
N ILE A 16 -0.30 -3.68 13.74
CA ILE A 16 -0.54 -5.02 13.18
C ILE A 16 -0.52 -4.98 11.65
N VAL A 17 -1.20 -4.00 11.04
CA VAL A 17 -1.24 -3.82 9.59
C VAL A 17 0.15 -3.57 9.04
N MET A 18 0.89 -2.63 9.63
CA MET A 18 2.24 -2.28 9.20
C MET A 18 3.20 -3.46 9.34
N ARG A 19 3.19 -4.18 10.47
CA ARG A 19 4.06 -5.35 10.66
C ARG A 19 3.81 -6.44 9.63
N ARG A 20 2.54 -6.79 9.36
CA ARG A 20 2.19 -7.85 8.40
C ARG A 20 2.53 -7.44 6.97
N ASN A 21 2.21 -6.22 6.56
CA ASN A 21 2.60 -5.71 5.25
C ASN A 21 4.12 -5.68 5.08
N TYR A 22 4.83 -5.15 6.08
CA TYR A 22 6.29 -5.09 6.06
C TYR A 22 6.93 -6.48 5.94
N ALA A 23 6.44 -7.46 6.70
CA ALA A 23 6.93 -8.84 6.64
C ALA A 23 6.82 -9.43 5.22
N TYR A 24 5.70 -9.19 4.52
CA TYR A 24 5.52 -9.65 3.15
C TYR A 24 6.37 -8.85 2.15
N PHE A 25 6.35 -7.52 2.22
CA PHE A 25 7.05 -6.67 1.25
C PHE A 25 8.56 -6.73 1.36
N LYS A 26 9.11 -6.97 2.55
CA LYS A 26 10.54 -7.19 2.73
C LYS A 26 11.06 -8.36 1.87
N GLN A 27 10.24 -9.38 1.65
CA GLN A 27 10.58 -10.55 0.83
C GLN A 27 10.17 -10.36 -0.64
N ASN A 28 9.30 -9.38 -0.93
CA ASN A 28 8.67 -9.19 -2.23
C ASN A 28 8.75 -7.72 -2.67
N THR A 29 9.95 -7.14 -2.65
CA THR A 29 10.18 -5.70 -2.92
C THR A 29 9.68 -5.28 -4.31
N ALA A 30 9.76 -6.16 -5.31
CA ALA A 30 9.22 -5.90 -6.64
C ALA A 30 7.69 -5.68 -6.62
N ILE A 31 6.97 -6.46 -5.83
CA ILE A 31 5.52 -6.32 -5.65
C ILE A 31 5.22 -5.01 -4.92
N ALA A 32 5.99 -4.70 -3.86
CA ALA A 32 5.84 -3.43 -3.14
C ALA A 32 5.99 -2.23 -4.08
N ASN A 33 7.04 -2.22 -4.91
CA ASN A 33 7.30 -1.15 -5.87
C ASN A 33 6.17 -1.04 -6.91
N LEU A 34 5.73 -2.18 -7.48
CA LEU A 34 4.64 -2.21 -8.44
C LEU A 34 3.36 -1.58 -7.87
N MET A 35 3.00 -1.93 -6.64
CA MET A 35 1.81 -1.37 -6.00
C MET A 35 1.91 0.14 -5.77
N HIS A 36 3.08 0.64 -5.36
CA HIS A 36 3.27 2.08 -5.12
C HIS A 36 3.29 2.87 -6.43
N ILE A 37 3.88 2.33 -7.50
CA ILE A 37 3.81 2.91 -8.85
C ILE A 37 2.36 2.94 -9.32
N THR A 38 1.63 1.83 -9.15
CA THR A 38 0.20 1.71 -9.52
C THR A 38 -0.64 2.73 -8.73
N PHE A 39 -0.38 2.90 -7.43
CA PHE A 39 -1.04 3.91 -6.61
C PHE A 39 -0.76 5.33 -7.09
N GLY A 40 0.53 5.66 -7.28
CA GLY A 40 0.96 6.97 -7.77
C GLY A 40 0.38 7.30 -9.13
N LEU A 41 0.34 6.33 -10.05
CA LEU A 41 -0.31 6.47 -11.35
C LEU A 41 -1.82 6.71 -11.20
N GLY A 42 -2.50 5.95 -10.33
CA GLY A 42 -3.93 6.14 -10.06
C GLY A 42 -4.25 7.55 -9.56
N ILE A 43 -3.49 8.05 -8.58
CA ILE A 43 -3.60 9.44 -8.09
C ILE A 43 -3.28 10.44 -9.20
N GLY A 44 -2.22 10.21 -9.98
CA GLY A 44 -1.85 11.06 -11.10
C GLY A 44 -2.98 11.18 -12.14
N LEU A 45 -3.64 10.07 -12.47
CA LEU A 45 -4.78 10.04 -13.38
C LEU A 45 -5.99 10.81 -12.82
N LEU A 46 -6.28 10.67 -11.52
CA LEU A 46 -7.35 11.43 -10.86
C LEU A 46 -7.09 12.94 -10.87
N LEU A 47 -5.83 13.36 -10.77
CA LEU A 47 -5.44 14.78 -10.78
C LEU A 47 -5.32 15.35 -12.20
N ALA A 48 -4.98 14.53 -13.19
CA ALA A 48 -4.71 14.99 -14.55
C ALA A 48 -6.00 15.39 -15.31
N ASN A 49 -7.04 14.55 -15.28
CA ASN A 49 -8.30 14.84 -15.97
C ASN A 49 -9.46 14.05 -15.34
N ARG A 50 -10.63 14.68 -15.22
CA ARG A 50 -11.88 14.03 -14.78
C ARG A 50 -12.34 12.89 -15.69
N ASP A 51 -12.03 12.93 -16.99
CA ASP A 51 -12.37 11.83 -17.90
C ASP A 51 -11.60 10.54 -17.57
N LEU A 52 -10.45 10.67 -16.90
CA LEU A 52 -9.61 9.56 -16.46
C LEU A 52 -10.00 9.05 -15.06
N LEU A 53 -11.06 9.59 -14.45
CA LEU A 53 -11.47 9.25 -13.09
C LEU A 53 -11.70 7.75 -12.91
N GLY A 54 -12.42 7.12 -13.85
CA GLY A 54 -12.67 5.67 -13.81
C GLY A 54 -11.38 4.85 -13.83
N LEU A 55 -10.44 5.21 -14.71
CA LEU A 55 -9.15 4.54 -14.82
C LEU A 55 -8.30 4.77 -13.56
N GLY A 56 -8.25 5.99 -13.04
CA GLY A 56 -7.52 6.31 -11.81
C GLY A 56 -8.03 5.52 -10.61
N LEU A 57 -9.35 5.37 -10.48
CA LEU A 57 -9.96 4.53 -9.43
C LEU A 57 -9.58 3.06 -9.57
N ILE A 58 -9.53 2.50 -10.80
CA ILE A 58 -9.09 1.12 -11.04
C ILE A 58 -7.65 0.92 -10.54
N PHE A 59 -6.72 1.81 -10.89
CA PHE A 59 -5.33 1.73 -10.45
C PHE A 59 -5.19 1.81 -8.92
N ILE A 60 -5.94 2.71 -8.27
CA ILE A 60 -5.96 2.79 -6.81
C ILE A 60 -6.48 1.49 -6.19
N PHE A 61 -7.55 0.92 -6.75
CA PHE A 61 -8.15 -0.31 -6.25
C PHE A 61 -7.20 -1.52 -6.38
N ILE A 62 -6.47 -1.62 -7.49
CA ILE A 62 -5.43 -2.64 -7.69
C ILE A 62 -4.34 -2.51 -6.62
N SER A 63 -3.86 -1.28 -6.37
CA SER A 63 -2.84 -1.04 -5.34
C SER A 63 -3.34 -1.40 -3.92
N LEU A 64 -4.57 -0.99 -3.59
CA LEU A 64 -5.18 -1.29 -2.29
C LEU A 64 -5.37 -2.80 -2.09
N SER A 65 -5.81 -3.49 -3.13
CA SER A 65 -5.98 -4.95 -3.13
C SER A 65 -4.64 -5.66 -2.89
N GLY A 66 -3.55 -5.15 -3.46
CA GLY A 66 -2.21 -5.66 -3.20
C GLY A 66 -1.78 -5.51 -1.74
N HIS A 67 -2.11 -4.39 -1.08
CA HIS A 67 -1.86 -4.21 0.34
C HIS A 67 -2.70 -5.16 1.20
N ILE A 68 -3.96 -5.40 0.85
CA ILE A 68 -4.80 -6.39 1.53
C ILE A 68 -4.20 -7.80 1.37
N TYR A 69 -3.77 -8.15 0.16
CA TYR A 69 -3.13 -9.43 -0.11
C TYR A 69 -1.85 -9.62 0.71
N ALA A 70 -0.98 -8.61 0.74
CA ALA A 70 0.24 -8.62 1.55
C ALA A 70 -0.06 -8.74 3.04
N PHE A 71 -1.07 -8.04 3.55
CA PHE A 71 -1.52 -8.17 4.94
C PHE A 71 -1.94 -9.61 5.26
N VAL A 72 -2.73 -10.25 4.40
CA VAL A 72 -3.16 -11.64 4.58
C VAL A 72 -1.95 -12.59 4.55
N LYS A 73 -1.02 -12.41 3.61
CA LYS A 73 0.14 -13.30 3.45
C LYS A 73 1.25 -13.09 4.46
N GLY A 74 1.48 -11.87 4.93
CA GLY A 74 2.59 -11.51 5.83
C GLY A 74 2.35 -11.75 7.31
N GLY A 75 1.21 -12.35 7.69
CA GLY A 75 1.05 -12.94 9.02
C GLY A 75 0.95 -14.46 9.00
N LYS A 76 1.49 -15.08 7.94
CA LYS A 76 2.05 -16.42 8.01
C LYS A 76 3.48 -16.32 8.49
#